data_AF-A0A8S2DGW4-F1
#
_entry.id   AF-A0A8S2DGW4-F1
#
_cell.length_a   1.000
_cell.length_b   1.000
_cell.length_c   1.000
_cell.angle_alpha   90.00
_cell.angle_beta   90.00
_cell.angle_gamma   90.00
#
_symmetry.space_group_name_H-M   'P 1'
#
loop_
_entity.id
_entity.type
_entity.pdbx_description
1 polymer ?
#
loop_
_entity_poly.entity_id
_entity_poly.type
_entity_poly.pdbx_seq_one_letter_code
_entity_poly.pdbx_strand_id
1 'polypeptide(L)' 'VQSLFDNICQTQKITIPEENEFDGLVDGLETKGFIKIIQSKTKVKRDDQIQFKVEEQVLIDTLEDDTLLGIVLHNNIE' A
#
# COMPACT_ATOMS: atom_id res chain seq x y z
N VAL A 1 -3.50 6.96 3.76
CA VAL A 1 -2.72 5.88 3.11
C VAL A 1 -1.49 6.44 2.41
N GLN A 2 -1.61 7.34 1.41
CA GLN A 2 -0.46 8.02 0.78
C GLN A 2 0.56 8.55 1.78
N SER A 3 0.13 9.31 2.79
CA SER A 3 1.07 9.88 3.78
C SER A 3 1.84 8.83 4.57
N LEU A 4 1.27 7.64 4.80
CA LEU A 4 1.96 6.52 5.45
C LEU A 4 2.96 5.89 4.47
N PHE A 5 2.55 5.70 3.21
CA PHE A 5 3.41 5.20 2.16
C PHE A 5 4.62 6.11 1.91
N ASP A 6 4.41 7.42 1.80
CA ASP A 6 5.48 8.42 1.64
C ASP A 6 6.49 8.35 2.79
N ASN A 7 6.01 8.21 4.03
CA ASN A 7 6.86 8.06 5.21
C ASN A 7 7.69 6.77 5.16
N ILE A 8 7.09 5.66 4.74
CA ILE A 8 7.80 4.40 4.54
C ILE A 8 8.89 4.57 3.47
N CYS A 9 8.57 5.16 2.31
CA CYS A 9 9.54 5.45 1.25
C CYS A 9 10.70 6.31 1.76
N GLN A 10 10.42 7.37 2.53
CA GLN A 10 11.45 8.23 3.13
C GLN A 10 12.37 7.45 4.08
N THR A 11 11.78 6.64 4.97
CA THR A 11 12.53 5.82 5.94
C THR A 11 13.43 4.82 5.24
N GLN A 12 12.95 4.21 4.15
CA GLN A 12 13.72 3.27 3.32
C GLN A 12 14.66 3.94 2.33
N LYS A 13 14.68 5.29 2.27
CA LYS A 13 15.45 6.08 1.29
C LYS A 13 15.12 5.71 -0.18
N ILE A 14 13.86 5.38 -0.43
CA ILE A 14 13.31 5.08 -1.75
C ILE A 14 12.65 6.37 -2.28
N THR A 15 12.76 6.60 -3.58
CA THR A 15 12.08 7.73 -4.23
C THR A 15 10.57 7.62 -4.04
N ILE A 16 9.96 8.70 -3.55
CA ILE A 16 8.51 8.81 -3.41
C ILE A 16 7.92 9.02 -4.81
N PRO A 17 7.02 8.16 -5.28
CA PRO A 17 6.36 8.33 -6.56
C PRO A 17 5.44 9.55 -6.54
N GLU A 18 5.17 10.11 -7.71
CA GLU A 18 4.18 11.17 -7.88
C GLU A 18 2.76 10.63 -7.60
N GLU A 19 1.79 11.53 -7.36
CA GLU A 19 0.41 11.15 -6.97
C GLU A 19 -0.28 10.25 -8.01
N ASN A 20 -0.06 10.53 -9.30
CA ASN A 20 -0.54 9.71 -10.42
C ASN A 20 0.12 8.33 -10.51
N GLU A 21 1.40 8.22 -10.15
CA GLU A 21 2.13 6.97 -10.11
C GLU A 21 1.66 6.11 -8.94
N PHE A 22 1.42 6.73 -7.77
CA PHE A 22 0.84 6.03 -6.62
C PHE A 22 -0.56 5.49 -6.93
N ASP A 23 -1.43 6.30 -7.52
CA ASP A 23 -2.76 5.85 -7.98
C ASP A 23 -2.63 4.60 -8.87
N GLY A 24 -1.69 4.62 -9.82
CA GLY A 24 -1.41 3.47 -10.68
C GLY A 24 -0.93 2.21 -9.95
N LEU A 25 -0.15 2.37 -8.88
CA LEU A 25 0.26 1.26 -8.01
C LEU A 25 -0.93 0.66 -7.26
N VAL A 26 -1.81 1.50 -6.71
CA VAL A 26 -3.01 1.05 -5.99
C VAL A 26 -3.98 0.34 -6.93
N ASP A 27 -4.25 0.90 -8.10
CA ASP A 27 -5.08 0.28 -9.14
C ASP A 27 -4.49 -1.07 -9.60
N GLY A 28 -3.15 -1.16 -9.68
CA GLY A 28 -2.43 -2.39 -9.97
C GLY A 28 -2.65 -3.48 -8.92
N LEU A 29 -2.70 -3.13 -7.63
CA LEU A 29 -3.00 -4.06 -6.55
C LEU A 29 -4.46 -4.52 -6.57
N GLU A 30 -5.40 -3.64 -6.93
CA GLU A 30 -6.80 -4.01 -7.12
C GLU A 30 -6.97 -4.99 -8.30
N THR A 31 -6.31 -4.71 -9.41
CA THR A 31 -6.34 -5.56 -10.62
C THR A 31 -5.80 -6.96 -10.36
N LYS A 32 -4.74 -7.07 -9.54
CA LYS A 32 -4.19 -8.36 -9.11
C LYS A 32 -5.03 -9.06 -8.03
N GLY A 33 -6.08 -8.41 -7.54
CA GLY A 33 -7.02 -9.01 -6.59
C GLY A 33 -6.60 -8.95 -5.13
N PHE A 34 -5.51 -8.25 -4.78
CA PHE A 34 -5.05 -8.12 -3.39
C PHE A 34 -5.95 -7.21 -2.56
N ILE A 35 -6.47 -6.15 -3.20
CA ILE A 35 -7.33 -5.17 -2.54
C ILE A 35 -8.62 -4.92 -3.33
N LYS A 36 -9.55 -4.20 -2.69
CA LYS A 36 -10.73 -3.57 -3.28
C LYS A 36 -10.67 -2.09 -2.96
N ILE A 37 -10.89 -1.25 -3.95
CA ILE A 37 -11.09 0.19 -3.76
C ILE A 37 -12.59 0.43 -3.63
N ILE A 38 -13.01 1.01 -2.52
CA ILE A 38 -14.39 1.38 -2.24
C ILE A 38 -14.48 2.90 -2.44
N GLN A 39 -15.06 3.29 -3.57
CA GLN A 39 -15.20 4.70 -3.93
C GLN A 39 -16.07 5.45 -2.92
N SER A 40 -15.60 6.63 -2.53
CA SER A 40 -16.34 7.54 -1.67
C SER A 40 -17.56 8.13 -2.38
N LYS A 41 -18.54 8.55 -1.57
CA LYS A 41 -19.72 9.29 -2.04
C LYS A 41 -19.37 10.71 -2.45
N THR A 42 -18.34 11.29 -1.82
CA THR A 42 -17.68 12.49 -2.32
C THR A 42 -16.82 12.04 -3.49
N LYS A 43 -16.97 12.62 -4.70
CA LYS A 43 -16.20 12.24 -5.91
C LYS A 43 -14.70 12.57 -5.82
N VAL A 44 -14.15 12.59 -4.61
CA VAL A 44 -12.78 12.91 -4.25
C VAL A 44 -12.08 11.59 -3.96
N LYS A 45 -11.18 11.16 -4.85
CA LYS A 45 -10.45 9.88 -4.75
C LYS A 45 -9.74 9.70 -3.40
N ARG A 46 -9.24 10.77 -2.80
CA ARG A 46 -8.54 10.75 -1.50
C ARG A 46 -9.41 10.16 -0.37
N ASP A 47 -10.73 10.21 -0.50
CA ASP A 47 -11.67 9.69 0.49
C ASP A 47 -12.02 8.20 0.25
N ASP A 48 -11.50 7.60 -0.82
CA ASP A 48 -11.74 6.20 -1.15
C ASP A 48 -11.13 5.28 -0.08
N GLN A 49 -11.86 4.22 0.26
CA GLN A 49 -11.41 3.25 1.26
C GLN A 49 -10.78 2.04 0.59
N ILE A 50 -9.68 1.55 1.15
CA ILE A 50 -9.00 0.35 0.68
C ILE A 50 -9.36 -0.81 1.60
N GLN A 51 -9.89 -1.89 1.03
CA GLN A 51 -10.18 -3.14 1.73
C GLN A 51 -9.26 -4.26 1.20
N PHE A 52 -8.53 -4.93 2.09
CA PHE A 52 -7.76 -6.12 1.73
C PHE A 52 -8.69 -7.31 1.44
N LYS A 53 -8.40 -8.04 0.36
CA LYS A 53 -9.14 -9.27 -0.05
C LYS A 53 -8.39 -10.55 0.27
N VAL A 54 -7.12 -10.44 0.61
CA VAL A 54 -6.24 -11.56 0.96
C VAL A 54 -5.93 -11.50 2.45
N GLU A 55 -5.73 -12.67 3.05
CA GLU A 55 -5.28 -12.75 4.44
C GLU A 55 -3.85 -12.21 4.58
N GLU A 56 -3.56 -11.61 5.72
CA GLU A 56 -2.25 -11.03 6.01
C GLU A 56 -1.12 -12.05 5.87
N GLN A 57 -1.34 -13.29 6.33
CA GLN A 57 -0.36 -14.36 6.18
C GLN A 57 -0.06 -14.68 4.71
N VAL A 58 -1.08 -14.68 3.84
CA VAL A 58 -0.89 -14.92 2.40
C VAL A 58 -0.06 -13.80 1.76
N LEU A 59 -0.23 -12.55 2.20
CA LEU A 59 0.61 -11.43 1.76
C LEU A 59 2.05 -11.62 2.22
N ILE A 60 2.27 -12.00 3.48
CA ILE A 60 3.59 -12.25 4.04
C ILE A 60 4.28 -13.40 3.29
N ASP A 61 3.58 -14.51 3.05
CA ASP A 61 4.10 -15.67 2.31
C ASP A 61 4.35 -15.34 0.82
N THR A 62 3.59 -14.41 0.23
CA THR A 62 3.87 -13.93 -1.13
C THR A 62 5.13 -13.04 -1.18
N LEU A 63 5.48 -12.44 -0.04
CA LEU A 63 6.60 -11.52 0.15
C LEU A 63 7.72 -12.18 0.98
N GLU A 64 7.72 -13.52 1.09
CA GLU A 64 8.45 -14.33 2.10
C GLU A 64 9.96 -14.09 2.14
N ASP A 65 10.54 -13.53 1.08
CA ASP A 65 11.98 -13.28 0.94
C ASP A 65 12.32 -11.77 0.88
N ASP A 66 11.36 -10.90 1.17
CA ASP A 66 11.55 -9.46 1.06
C ASP A 66 12.01 -8.86 2.39
N THR A 67 13.32 -8.63 2.49
CA THR A 67 13.95 -7.96 3.64
C THR A 67 13.28 -6.61 3.94
N LEU A 68 12.71 -5.94 2.92
CA LEU A 68 11.94 -4.71 3.07
C LEU A 68 10.66 -4.90 3.88
N LEU A 69 9.91 -6.00 3.70
CA LEU A 69 8.67 -6.24 4.46
C LEU A 69 8.98 -6.33 5.96
N GLY A 70 10.04 -7.07 6.31
CA GLY A 70 10.53 -7.17 7.68
C GLY A 70 10.87 -5.79 8.27
N ILE A 71 11.60 -4.94 7.54
CA ILE A 71 11.97 -3.60 8.02
C ILE A 71 10.73 -2.69 8.16
N VAL A 72 9.80 -2.74 7.21
CA VAL A 72 8.58 -1.91 7.23
C VAL A 72 7.69 -2.26 8.42
N LEU A 73 7.50 -3.55 8.72
CA LEU A 73 6.71 -3.99 9.87
C LEU A 73 7.38 -3.63 11.21
N HIS A 74 8.70 -3.83 11.34
CA HIS A 74 9.42 -3.51 12.58
C HIS A 74 9.45 -1.99 12.88
N ASN A 75 9.54 -1.13 11.86
CA ASN A 75 9.66 0.33 12.06
C ASN A 75 8.32 1.07 12.25
N ASN A 76 7.16 0.43 12.03
CA ASN A 76 5.85 1.07 12.15
C ASN A 76 4.99 0.50 13.30
N ILE A 77 5.53 -0.44 14.08
CA ILE A 77 4.86 -1.06 15.24
C ILE A 77 5.44 -0.55 16.59
N GLU A 78 6.48 0.30 16.58
CA GLU A 78 6.96 1.06 17.77
C GLU A 78 6.29 2.43 17.91
#